data_AF-A0A1X1AQZ3-F1
#
_entry.id   AF-A0A1X1AQZ3-F1
#
_cell.length_a   1.000
_cell.length_b   1.000
_cell.length_c   1.000
_cell.angle_alpha   90.00
_cell.angle_beta   90.00
_cell.angle_gamma   90.00
#
_symmetry.space_group_name_H-M   'P 1'
#
loop_
_entity.id
_entity.type
_entity.pdbx_description
1 polymer ?
#
loop_
_entity_poly.entity_id
_entity_poly.type
_entity_poly.pdbx_seq_one_letter_code
_entity_poly.pdbx_strand_id
1 'polypeptide(L)'
;MGLSHRSAQSHDHWFVTERDELHRSDAIELNGRSALNAAGIDIDDVVYLDLYSCFPSAVQVAVNALGLPLLDPDRPLTVTGGLTFGGGPGNNYGTHALATMTETLRKDPGAVGMVTSNGMFLTKHAVALYSTTPPRDEFRVTSPQLAVNARPRRVPTEHYSGTVQLETFTVRHDQQGLPERAIIVGRTGDGARTWSRSSDQGLMAALETEDLLGHSMRMADGHVEEISAVSREGLF
;
A
#
# COMPACT_ATOMS: atom_id res chain seq x y z
N MET A 1 7.07 32.88 -1.18
CA MET A 1 5.76 32.89 -1.85
C MET A 1 5.21 31.48 -1.76
N GLY A 2 4.18 31.29 -0.94
CA GLY A 2 3.74 29.99 -0.42
C GLY A 2 3.13 29.11 -1.51
N LEU A 3 3.56 27.84 -1.56
CA LEU A 3 3.13 26.86 -2.56
C LEU A 3 2.13 25.84 -2.03
N SER A 4 1.87 25.79 -0.72
CA SER A 4 1.04 24.74 -0.12
C SER A 4 -0.36 25.24 0.21
N HIS A 5 -1.36 24.52 -0.28
CA HIS A 5 -2.76 24.82 0.00
C HIS A 5 -3.26 24.03 1.21
N ARG A 6 -3.11 22.71 1.20
CA ARG A 6 -3.65 21.82 2.25
C ARG A 6 -2.86 20.52 2.32
N SER A 7 -2.80 19.92 3.51
CA SER A 7 -2.29 18.57 3.66
C SER A 7 -3.10 17.77 4.67
N ALA A 8 -2.96 16.45 4.58
CA ALA A 8 -3.53 15.50 5.52
C ALA A 8 -2.50 14.43 5.86
N GLN A 9 -2.49 13.97 7.10
CA GLN A 9 -1.64 12.87 7.54
C GLN A 9 -2.35 11.95 8.51
N SER A 10 -2.06 10.66 8.39
CA SER A 10 -2.56 9.61 9.27
C SER A 10 -1.72 8.34 9.07
N HIS A 11 -2.01 7.30 9.84
CA HIS A 11 -1.44 5.99 9.66
C HIS A 11 -2.53 4.91 9.67
N ASP A 12 -2.35 3.87 8.86
CA ASP A 12 -3.15 2.66 8.93
C ASP A 12 -2.97 1.97 10.29
N HIS A 13 -3.77 0.94 10.56
CA HIS A 13 -3.51 0.05 11.68
C HIS A 13 -2.05 -0.44 11.65
N TRP A 14 -1.39 -0.25 12.79
CA TRP A 14 0.05 -0.28 12.87
C TRP A 14 0.64 -1.63 12.48
N PHE A 15 0.01 -2.70 12.97
CA PHE A 15 0.40 -4.06 12.66
C PHE A 15 -0.34 -4.53 11.39
N VAL A 16 0.43 -4.98 10.40
CA VAL A 16 -0.09 -5.53 9.14
C VAL A 16 -1.07 -6.68 9.40
N THR A 17 -0.83 -7.46 10.46
CA THR A 17 -1.65 -8.59 10.88
C THR A 17 -3.10 -8.21 11.19
N GLU A 18 -3.35 -6.96 11.60
CA GLU A 18 -4.66 -6.47 12.05
C GLU A 18 -5.43 -5.69 10.98
N ARG A 19 -4.83 -5.40 9.82
CA ARG A 19 -5.50 -4.64 8.75
C ARG A 19 -6.66 -5.44 8.19
N ASP A 20 -7.79 -4.82 7.88
CA ASP A 20 -8.92 -5.58 7.35
C ASP A 20 -8.58 -6.26 6.03
N GLU A 21 -8.18 -5.45 5.05
CA GLU A 21 -7.75 -5.87 3.73
C GLU A 21 -6.27 -5.49 3.51
N LEU A 22 -5.42 -6.46 3.16
CA LEU A 22 -3.98 -6.24 2.99
C LEU A 22 -3.61 -5.42 1.75
N HIS A 23 -4.52 -5.36 0.77
CA HIS A 23 -4.35 -4.67 -0.50
C HIS A 23 -4.99 -3.28 -0.54
N ARG A 24 -5.41 -2.73 0.61
CA ARG A 24 -6.07 -1.42 0.74
C ARG A 24 -5.43 -0.59 1.85
N SER A 25 -5.69 0.72 1.81
CA SER A 25 -5.29 1.67 2.84
C SER A 25 -6.41 2.67 3.09
N ASP A 26 -7.06 2.53 4.24
CA ASP A 26 -8.05 3.49 4.71
C ASP A 26 -7.41 4.85 4.99
N ALA A 27 -6.16 4.85 5.47
CA ALA A 27 -5.42 6.06 5.76
C ALA A 27 -5.14 6.89 4.51
N ILE A 28 -4.74 6.28 3.38
CA ILE A 28 -4.56 7.01 2.11
C ILE A 28 -5.89 7.59 1.62
N GLU A 29 -6.95 6.79 1.59
CA GLU A 29 -8.29 7.22 1.16
C GLU A 29 -8.75 8.45 1.95
N LEU A 30 -8.70 8.34 3.29
CA LEU A 30 -9.16 9.40 4.18
C LEU A 30 -8.25 10.64 4.13
N ASN A 31 -6.94 10.48 3.95
CA ASN A 31 -6.02 11.61 3.78
C ASN A 31 -6.28 12.34 2.47
N GLY A 32 -6.44 11.62 1.35
CA GLY A 32 -6.77 12.20 0.05
C GLY A 32 -8.06 13.02 0.14
N ARG A 33 -9.13 12.40 0.65
CA ARG A 33 -10.42 13.07 0.86
C ARG A 33 -10.30 14.29 1.77
N SER A 34 -9.56 14.20 2.87
CA SER A 34 -9.38 15.31 3.81
C SER A 34 -8.63 16.48 3.18
N ALA A 35 -7.56 16.21 2.42
CA ALA A 35 -6.77 17.24 1.74
C ALA A 35 -7.57 17.93 0.63
N LEU A 36 -8.26 17.16 -0.20
CA LEU A 36 -9.13 17.64 -1.29
C LEU A 36 -10.30 18.49 -0.74
N ASN A 37 -11.04 17.97 0.24
CA ASN A 37 -12.14 18.70 0.88
C ASN A 37 -11.67 20.02 1.50
N ALA A 38 -10.51 20.02 2.15
CA ALA A 38 -9.96 21.23 2.75
C ALA A 38 -9.56 22.27 1.68
N ALA A 39 -9.22 21.81 0.47
CA ALA A 39 -8.87 22.67 -0.67
C ALA A 39 -10.11 23.09 -1.47
N GLY A 40 -11.24 22.41 -1.28
CA GLY A 40 -12.49 22.67 -2.00
C GLY A 40 -12.41 22.29 -3.48
N ILE A 41 -11.65 21.23 -3.79
CA ILE A 41 -11.45 20.70 -5.13
C ILE A 41 -11.65 19.18 -5.14
N ASP A 42 -11.84 18.60 -6.31
CA ASP A 42 -11.92 17.16 -6.52
C ASP A 42 -10.59 16.59 -7.05
N ILE A 43 -10.45 15.26 -7.06
CA ILE A 43 -9.24 14.60 -7.56
C ILE A 43 -8.97 14.89 -9.04
N ASP A 44 -10.01 15.18 -9.81
CA ASP A 44 -9.90 15.51 -11.24
C ASP A 44 -9.37 16.92 -11.49
N ASP A 45 -9.40 17.81 -10.49
CA ASP A 45 -8.76 19.13 -10.55
C ASP A 45 -7.24 19.04 -10.34
N VAL A 46 -6.72 17.88 -9.91
CA VAL A 46 -5.29 17.67 -9.70
C VAL A 46 -4.63 17.28 -11.03
N VAL A 47 -3.85 18.23 -11.55
CA VAL A 47 -3.18 18.12 -12.86
C VAL A 47 -1.90 17.28 -12.76
N TYR A 48 -1.11 17.49 -11.71
CA TYR A 48 0.18 16.83 -11.53
C TYR A 48 0.19 15.92 -10.30
N LEU A 49 0.73 14.72 -10.44
CA LEU A 49 0.81 13.74 -9.37
C LEU A 49 2.26 13.36 -9.09
N ASP A 50 2.58 13.15 -7.82
CA ASP A 50 3.73 12.35 -7.40
C ASP A 50 3.33 11.37 -6.31
N LEU A 51 3.03 10.13 -6.72
CA LEU A 51 2.70 9.05 -5.82
C LEU A 51 3.98 8.36 -5.33
N TYR A 52 4.11 8.23 -4.01
CA TYR A 52 5.21 7.47 -3.41
C TYR A 52 5.21 6.01 -3.89
N SER A 53 6.37 5.52 -4.31
CA SER A 53 6.47 4.33 -5.20
C SER A 53 7.62 3.37 -4.86
N CYS A 54 7.85 3.07 -3.57
CA CYS A 54 8.90 2.09 -3.18
C CYS A 54 8.72 0.70 -3.78
N PHE A 55 7.46 0.29 -4.00
CA PHE A 55 7.07 -0.92 -4.69
C PHE A 55 5.84 -0.64 -5.56
N PRO A 56 5.59 -1.42 -6.63
CA PRO A 56 4.38 -1.27 -7.45
C PRO A 56 3.08 -1.34 -6.65
N SER A 57 3.04 -2.17 -5.60
CA SER A 57 1.88 -2.29 -4.70
C SER A 57 1.53 -0.98 -4.01
N ALA A 58 2.52 -0.16 -3.61
CA ALA A 58 2.25 1.13 -2.99
C ALA A 58 1.52 2.09 -3.94
N VAL A 59 1.91 2.08 -5.22
CA VAL A 59 1.25 2.89 -6.26
C VAL A 59 -0.16 2.38 -6.51
N GLN A 60 -0.35 1.07 -6.68
CA GLN A 60 -1.67 0.47 -6.91
C GLN A 60 -2.64 0.74 -5.76
N VAL A 61 -2.18 0.61 -4.51
CA VAL A 61 -2.98 0.94 -3.33
C VAL A 61 -3.36 2.42 -3.32
N ALA A 62 -2.41 3.32 -3.60
CA ALA A 62 -2.67 4.76 -3.61
C ALA A 62 -3.64 5.17 -4.73
N VAL A 63 -3.47 4.63 -5.93
CA VAL A 63 -4.35 4.85 -7.08
C VAL A 63 -5.78 4.43 -6.75
N ASN A 64 -5.96 3.21 -6.23
CA ASN A 64 -7.27 2.72 -5.82
C ASN A 64 -7.90 3.58 -4.72
N ALA A 65 -7.12 3.97 -3.71
CA ALA A 65 -7.60 4.76 -2.57
C ALA A 65 -7.96 6.20 -2.95
N LEU A 66 -7.31 6.78 -3.97
CA LEU A 66 -7.56 8.13 -4.46
C LEU A 66 -8.57 8.18 -5.60
N GLY A 67 -9.02 7.03 -6.11
CA GLY A 67 -9.93 6.97 -7.26
C GLY A 67 -9.27 7.36 -8.58
N LEU A 68 -7.96 7.18 -8.71
CA LEU A 68 -7.22 7.49 -9.92
C LEU A 68 -7.25 6.31 -10.91
N PRO A 69 -7.17 6.57 -12.22
CA PRO A 69 -6.86 5.55 -13.21
C PRO A 69 -5.39 5.11 -13.10
N LEU A 70 -5.12 3.80 -13.13
CA LEU A 70 -3.75 3.28 -13.08
C LEU A 70 -2.95 3.59 -14.35
N LEU A 71 -3.61 3.57 -15.51
CA LEU A 71 -3.00 3.69 -16.84
C LEU A 71 -3.63 4.84 -17.61
N ASP A 72 -3.36 6.05 -17.14
CA ASP A 72 -3.75 7.30 -17.82
C ASP A 72 -2.51 7.92 -18.49
N PRO A 73 -2.44 7.93 -19.84
CA PRO A 73 -1.29 8.48 -20.53
C PRO A 73 -1.19 10.00 -20.43
N ASP A 74 -2.32 10.68 -20.17
CA ASP A 74 -2.40 12.14 -20.13
C ASP A 74 -2.12 12.68 -18.72
N ARG A 75 -2.25 11.83 -17.68
CA ARG A 75 -1.94 12.17 -16.28
C ARG A 75 -0.99 11.14 -15.63
N PRO A 76 0.32 11.24 -15.88
CA PRO A 76 1.31 10.38 -15.24
C PRO A 76 1.24 10.46 -13.71
N LEU A 77 1.45 9.32 -13.04
CA LEU A 77 1.37 9.20 -11.57
C LEU A 77 2.61 9.74 -10.83
N THR A 78 3.60 10.28 -11.56
CA THR A 78 4.81 10.87 -11.00
C THR A 78 5.36 11.97 -11.90
N VAL A 79 5.81 13.06 -11.30
CA VAL A 79 6.60 14.11 -11.97
C VAL A 79 8.10 13.90 -11.78
N THR A 80 8.50 13.09 -10.79
CA THR A 80 9.92 12.80 -10.47
C THR A 80 10.44 11.52 -11.12
N GLY A 81 9.56 10.60 -11.54
CA GLY A 81 9.93 9.29 -12.10
C GLY A 81 9.86 8.12 -11.12
N GLY A 82 9.36 8.34 -9.90
CA GLY A 82 9.21 7.34 -8.87
C GLY A 82 10.52 6.87 -8.22
N LEU A 83 10.44 6.11 -7.12
CA LEU A 83 11.64 5.63 -6.41
C LEU A 83 12.49 4.69 -7.27
N THR A 84 11.87 3.90 -8.14
CA THR A 84 12.58 2.92 -8.98
C THR A 84 13.50 3.57 -10.00
N PHE A 85 13.08 4.67 -10.64
CA PHE A 85 13.80 5.27 -11.77
C PHE A 85 14.30 6.68 -11.52
N GLY A 86 13.56 7.51 -10.78
CA GLY A 86 13.96 8.88 -10.49
C GLY A 86 15.21 8.96 -9.60
N GLY A 87 15.48 7.90 -8.83
CA GLY A 87 16.56 7.86 -7.87
C GLY A 87 16.26 8.77 -6.67
N GLY A 88 16.50 8.25 -5.47
CA GLY A 88 16.33 9.01 -4.25
C GLY A 88 16.70 8.15 -3.05
N PRO A 89 17.25 8.71 -1.97
CA PRO A 89 17.43 7.95 -0.74
C PRO A 89 16.03 7.58 -0.29
N GLY A 90 15.66 6.29 -0.22
CA GLY A 90 14.25 5.88 -0.07
C GLY A 90 13.44 6.72 0.94
N ASN A 91 14.03 7.02 2.11
CA ASN A 91 13.41 7.83 3.15
C ASN A 91 13.30 9.36 2.84
N ASN A 92 14.15 9.90 1.98
CA ASN A 92 14.16 11.31 1.55
C ASN A 92 13.57 11.53 0.14
N TYR A 93 13.02 10.51 -0.51
CA TYR A 93 12.38 10.65 -1.83
C TYR A 93 11.34 11.78 -1.85
N GLY A 94 10.51 11.91 -0.80
CA GLY A 94 9.46 12.93 -0.73
C GLY A 94 9.96 14.37 -0.89
N THR A 95 11.20 14.66 -0.47
CA THR A 95 11.80 15.99 -0.66
C THR A 95 12.12 16.27 -2.12
N HIS A 96 12.56 15.25 -2.88
CA HIS A 96 12.80 15.37 -4.32
C HIS A 96 11.49 15.51 -5.10
N ALA A 97 10.46 14.75 -4.70
CA ALA A 97 9.11 14.88 -5.24
C ALA A 97 8.58 16.31 -5.06
N LEU A 98 8.72 16.88 -3.86
CA LEU A 98 8.31 18.26 -3.56
C LEU A 98 9.09 19.30 -4.37
N ALA A 99 10.41 19.15 -4.48
CA ALA A 99 11.24 20.06 -5.27
C ALA A 99 10.84 20.04 -6.76
N THR A 100 10.68 18.85 -7.32
CA THR A 100 10.24 18.67 -8.72
C THR A 100 8.85 19.24 -8.93
N MET A 101 7.90 18.92 -8.06
CA MET A 101 6.53 19.44 -8.11
C MET A 101 6.50 20.97 -8.06
N THR A 102 7.34 21.58 -7.23
CA THR A 102 7.48 23.04 -7.14
C THR A 102 7.95 23.65 -8.45
N GLU A 103 8.94 23.05 -9.12
CA GLU A 103 9.43 23.51 -10.43
C GLU A 103 8.38 23.34 -11.51
N THR A 104 7.66 22.21 -11.52
CA THR A 104 6.55 21.91 -12.43
C THR A 104 5.45 22.97 -12.32
N LEU A 105 4.94 23.23 -11.12
CA LEU A 105 3.85 24.19 -10.89
C LEU A 105 4.23 25.65 -11.17
N ARG A 106 5.52 25.99 -11.14
CA ARG A 106 6.00 27.32 -11.56
C ARG A 106 6.01 27.50 -13.07
N LYS A 107 6.10 26.41 -13.84
CA LYS A 107 6.02 26.42 -15.31
C LYS A 107 4.57 26.40 -15.80
N ASP A 108 3.63 25.97 -14.96
CA ASP A 108 2.20 25.98 -15.24
C ASP A 108 1.41 26.68 -14.11
N PRO A 109 1.40 28.03 -14.09
CA PRO A 109 0.78 28.78 -13.01
C PRO A 109 -0.73 28.54 -12.89
N GLY A 110 -1.22 28.35 -11.67
CA GLY A 110 -2.62 28.08 -11.37
C GLY A 110 -2.96 26.60 -11.26
N ALA A 111 -2.18 25.71 -11.87
CA ALA A 111 -2.37 24.27 -11.76
C ALA A 111 -2.24 23.78 -10.31
N VAL A 112 -2.84 22.63 -10.01
CA VAL A 112 -2.73 21.95 -8.72
C VAL A 112 -1.93 20.65 -8.88
N GLY A 113 -0.98 20.45 -7.98
CA GLY A 113 -0.20 19.24 -7.87
C GLY A 113 -0.40 18.53 -6.53
N MET A 114 -0.42 17.20 -6.54
CA MET A 114 -0.48 16.36 -5.34
C MET A 114 0.81 15.58 -5.17
N VAL A 115 1.37 15.60 -3.96
CA VAL A 115 2.48 14.71 -3.57
C VAL A 115 2.00 13.81 -2.42
N THR A 116 2.27 12.52 -2.52
CA THR A 116 2.06 11.57 -1.42
C THR A 116 3.38 11.12 -0.82
N SER A 117 3.34 10.73 0.45
CA SER A 117 4.47 10.15 1.16
C SER A 117 4.01 8.91 1.90
N ASN A 118 4.84 7.89 1.90
CA ASN A 118 4.58 6.63 2.55
C ASN A 118 5.80 6.19 3.39
N GLY A 119 5.55 5.57 4.54
CA GLY A 119 6.57 5.00 5.40
C GLY A 119 6.21 3.62 5.94
N MET A 120 7.25 2.82 6.21
CA MET A 120 7.15 1.45 6.71
C MET A 120 6.41 0.53 5.73
N PHE A 121 5.55 -0.37 6.22
CA PHE A 121 4.80 -1.33 5.42
C PHE A 121 3.46 -0.76 4.94
N LEU A 122 3.46 0.38 4.22
CA LEU A 122 2.22 1.16 4.00
C LEU A 122 1.55 1.57 5.31
N THR A 123 2.34 1.96 6.32
CA THR A 123 1.79 2.27 7.65
C THR A 123 1.50 3.75 7.79
N LYS A 124 2.45 4.62 7.44
CA LYS A 124 2.32 6.08 7.64
C LYS A 124 2.13 6.77 6.31
N HIS A 125 1.21 7.73 6.27
CA HIS A 125 0.84 8.40 5.03
C HIS A 125 0.70 9.90 5.24
N ALA A 126 1.16 10.65 4.24
CA ALA A 126 0.84 12.06 4.10
C ALA A 126 0.45 12.36 2.65
N VAL A 127 -0.51 13.27 2.48
CA VAL A 127 -0.95 13.80 1.20
C VAL A 127 -0.89 15.32 1.29
N ALA A 128 -0.28 15.97 0.30
CA ALA A 128 -0.18 17.42 0.26
C ALA A 128 -0.50 17.95 -1.14
N LEU A 129 -1.27 19.04 -1.17
CA LEU A 129 -1.65 19.77 -2.38
C LEU A 129 -0.86 21.07 -2.49
N TYR A 130 -0.37 21.33 -3.70
CA TYR A 130 0.45 22.49 -4.03
C TYR A 130 -0.08 23.23 -5.25
N SER A 131 0.03 24.55 -5.25
CA SER A 131 -0.29 25.41 -6.40
C SER A 131 0.37 26.77 -6.21
N THR A 132 0.58 27.48 -7.31
CA THR A 132 1.07 28.87 -7.31
C THR A 132 -0.02 29.90 -7.03
N THR A 133 -1.29 29.50 -7.11
CA THR A 133 -2.41 30.32 -6.65
C THR A 133 -2.25 30.64 -5.17
N PRO A 134 -2.41 31.88 -4.69
CA PRO A 134 -2.38 32.17 -3.26
C PRO A 134 -3.56 31.55 -2.51
N PRO A 135 -3.37 30.94 -1.33
CA PRO A 135 -4.47 30.39 -0.55
C PRO A 135 -5.34 31.51 0.02
N ARG A 136 -6.64 31.24 0.18
CA ARG A 136 -7.60 32.18 0.80
C ARG A 136 -7.50 32.20 2.33
N ASP A 137 -7.04 31.10 2.91
CA ASP A 137 -6.89 30.91 4.35
C ASP A 137 -5.45 30.53 4.70
N GLU A 138 -5.15 30.51 5.99
CA GLU A 138 -3.88 30.06 6.54
C GLU A 138 -3.58 28.59 6.19
N PHE A 139 -2.29 28.24 6.24
CA PHE A 139 -1.82 26.87 6.08
C PHE A 139 -2.41 25.96 7.17
N ARG A 140 -2.92 24.79 6.77
CA ARG A 140 -3.51 23.80 7.68
C ARG A 140 -3.09 22.39 7.31
N VAL A 141 -2.73 21.62 8.33
CA VAL A 141 -2.54 20.17 8.28
C VAL A 141 -3.72 19.52 8.98
N THR A 142 -4.42 18.63 8.28
CA THR A 142 -5.54 17.86 8.82
C THR A 142 -5.09 16.45 9.19
N SER A 143 -5.84 15.77 10.06
CA SER A 143 -5.59 14.37 10.37
C SER A 143 -6.90 13.62 10.56
N PRO A 144 -7.29 12.71 9.66
CA PRO A 144 -8.48 11.88 9.81
C PRO A 144 -8.23 10.65 10.71
N GLN A 145 -7.22 10.67 11.59
CA GLN A 145 -6.78 9.49 12.35
C GLN A 145 -7.90 8.84 13.17
N LEU A 146 -8.80 9.62 13.77
CA LEU A 146 -9.94 9.06 14.51
C LEU A 146 -10.88 8.24 13.60
N ALA A 147 -11.08 8.68 12.36
CA ALA A 147 -11.87 7.95 11.39
C ALA A 147 -11.16 6.68 10.90
N VAL A 148 -9.83 6.75 10.70
CA VAL A 148 -9.02 5.56 10.39
C VAL A 148 -9.10 4.53 11.52
N ASN A 149 -8.95 4.96 12.77
CA ASN A 149 -9.02 4.07 13.94
C ASN A 149 -10.39 3.39 14.13
N ALA A 150 -11.44 3.97 13.56
CA ALA A 150 -12.80 3.42 13.61
C ALA A 150 -13.07 2.40 12.48
N ARG A 151 -12.12 2.21 11.55
CA ARG A 151 -12.25 1.23 10.47
C ARG A 151 -12.09 -0.20 11.01
N PRO A 152 -12.67 -1.20 10.33
CA PRO A 152 -12.55 -2.58 10.75
C PRO A 152 -11.10 -3.04 10.92
N ARG A 153 -10.92 -3.98 11.85
CA ARG A 153 -9.65 -4.66 12.13
C ARG A 153 -9.88 -6.15 12.13
N ARG A 154 -8.86 -6.89 11.69
CA ARG A 154 -8.82 -8.35 11.78
C ARG A 154 -8.14 -8.74 13.09
N VAL A 155 -8.63 -9.83 13.68
CA VAL A 155 -7.99 -10.42 14.86
C VAL A 155 -6.85 -11.32 14.38
N PRO A 156 -5.60 -11.09 14.81
CA PRO A 156 -4.53 -12.04 14.56
C PRO A 156 -4.68 -13.27 15.47
N THR A 157 -4.43 -14.46 14.93
CA THR A 157 -4.45 -15.72 15.69
C THR A 157 -3.16 -16.49 15.46
N GLU A 158 -2.36 -16.58 16.52
CA GLU A 158 -1.13 -17.37 16.58
C GLU A 158 -1.46 -18.83 16.86
N HIS A 159 -0.60 -19.76 16.43
CA HIS A 159 -0.72 -21.19 16.74
C HIS A 159 -2.04 -21.86 16.30
N TYR A 160 -2.73 -21.28 15.32
CA TYR A 160 -4.01 -21.80 14.85
C TYR A 160 -3.89 -23.23 14.32
N SER A 161 -4.85 -24.07 14.69
CA SER A 161 -5.01 -25.43 14.19
C SER A 161 -6.40 -25.60 13.61
N GLY A 162 -6.48 -26.06 12.36
CA GLY A 162 -7.73 -26.21 11.62
C GLY A 162 -7.60 -25.77 10.17
N THR A 163 -8.73 -25.75 9.47
CA THR A 163 -8.80 -25.28 8.08
C THR A 163 -8.85 -23.76 8.02
N VAL A 164 -8.10 -23.20 7.07
CA VAL A 164 -8.10 -21.78 6.69
C VAL A 164 -8.20 -21.64 5.18
N GLN A 165 -8.59 -20.48 4.68
CA GLN A 165 -8.41 -20.12 3.27
C GLN A 165 -7.10 -19.37 3.08
N LEU A 166 -6.32 -19.71 2.06
CA LEU A 166 -5.12 -18.96 1.68
C LEU A 166 -5.50 -17.54 1.24
N GLU A 167 -5.10 -16.54 2.01
CA GLU A 167 -5.40 -15.13 1.73
C GLU A 167 -4.32 -14.48 0.88
N THR A 168 -3.06 -14.70 1.24
CA THR A 168 -1.89 -14.26 0.47
C THR A 168 -0.65 -15.01 0.91
N PHE A 169 0.42 -14.89 0.14
CA PHE A 169 1.72 -15.48 0.45
C PHE A 169 2.85 -14.72 -0.24
N THR A 170 4.08 -15.00 0.16
CA THR A 170 5.29 -14.67 -0.60
C THR A 170 6.35 -15.73 -0.39
N VAL A 171 7.17 -15.99 -1.41
CA VAL A 171 8.35 -16.85 -1.30
C VAL A 171 9.61 -15.99 -1.35
N ARG A 172 10.37 -16.02 -0.27
CA ARG A 172 11.66 -15.36 -0.19
C ARG A 172 12.72 -16.26 -0.78
N HIS A 173 13.52 -15.67 -1.66
CA HIS A 173 14.67 -16.32 -2.29
C HIS A 173 15.96 -15.90 -1.61
N ASP A 174 16.95 -16.79 -1.60
CA ASP A 174 18.30 -16.50 -1.12
C ASP A 174 19.12 -15.69 -2.15
N GLN A 175 20.41 -15.47 -1.84
CA GLN A 175 21.32 -14.72 -2.73
C GLN A 175 21.65 -15.45 -4.03
N GLN A 176 21.41 -16.76 -4.09
CA GLN A 176 21.59 -17.61 -5.28
C GLN A 176 20.30 -17.66 -6.11
N GLY A 177 19.21 -17.04 -5.64
CA GLY A 177 17.91 -17.06 -6.29
C GLY A 177 17.16 -18.36 -6.10
N LEU A 178 17.46 -19.13 -5.05
CA LEU A 178 16.73 -20.36 -4.70
C LEU A 178 15.66 -20.08 -3.65
N PRO A 179 14.48 -20.75 -3.71
CA PRO A 179 13.44 -20.64 -2.70
C PRO A 179 13.94 -21.04 -1.30
N GLU A 180 13.95 -20.07 -0.37
CA GLU A 180 14.47 -20.26 1.00
C GLU A 180 13.32 -20.41 2.01
N ARG A 181 12.26 -19.61 1.86
CA ARG A 181 11.17 -19.56 2.84
C ARG A 181 9.88 -18.98 2.27
N ALA A 182 8.77 -19.69 2.45
CA ALA A 182 7.44 -19.14 2.28
C ALA A 182 6.96 -18.41 3.55
N ILE A 183 6.29 -17.28 3.36
CA ILE A 183 5.43 -16.63 4.36
C ILE A 183 4.00 -16.74 3.85
N ILE A 184 3.12 -17.34 4.64
CA ILE A 184 1.78 -17.73 4.21
C ILE A 184 0.77 -17.12 5.18
N VAL A 185 -0.30 -16.53 4.64
CA VAL A 185 -1.35 -15.86 5.40
C VAL A 185 -2.67 -16.56 5.16
N GLY A 186 -3.34 -16.99 6.22
CA GLY A 186 -4.60 -17.70 6.16
C GLY A 186 -5.74 -16.95 6.85
N ARG A 187 -6.95 -17.08 6.32
CA ARG A 187 -8.21 -16.63 6.96
C ARG A 187 -8.97 -17.82 7.54
N THR A 188 -9.29 -17.75 8.81
CA THR A 188 -10.13 -18.74 9.51
C THR A 188 -11.61 -18.55 9.14
N GLY A 189 -12.45 -19.54 9.45
CA GLY A 189 -13.89 -19.48 9.15
C GLY A 189 -14.65 -18.35 9.87
N ASP A 190 -14.14 -17.89 11.02
CA ASP A 190 -14.64 -16.73 11.76
C ASP A 190 -13.96 -15.41 11.35
N GLY A 191 -13.07 -15.44 10.35
CA GLY A 191 -12.47 -14.25 9.75
C GLY A 191 -11.25 -13.68 10.47
N ALA A 192 -10.70 -14.38 11.47
CA ALA A 192 -9.38 -14.09 12.02
C ALA A 192 -8.28 -14.41 11.00
N ARG A 193 -7.09 -13.83 11.21
CA ARG A 193 -5.94 -14.01 10.32
C ARG A 193 -4.81 -14.72 11.03
N THR A 194 -4.32 -15.80 10.44
CA THR A 194 -3.17 -16.55 10.92
C THR A 194 -2.01 -16.47 9.95
N TRP A 195 -0.80 -16.62 10.47
CA TRP A 195 0.45 -16.47 9.73
C TRP A 195 1.30 -17.70 9.95
N SER A 196 1.91 -18.18 8.86
CA SER A 196 2.77 -19.35 8.89
C SER A 196 4.04 -19.12 8.09
N ARG A 197 5.04 -19.94 8.39
CA ARG A 197 6.28 -20.03 7.63
C ARG A 197 6.52 -21.49 7.25
N SER A 198 6.99 -21.70 6.03
CA SER A 198 7.39 -23.03 5.56
C SER A 198 8.71 -22.94 4.81
N SER A 199 9.51 -24.01 4.91
CA SER A 199 10.69 -24.27 4.10
C SER A 199 10.53 -25.54 3.26
N ASP A 200 9.29 -26.06 3.17
CA ASP A 200 8.98 -27.20 2.32
C ASP A 200 9.14 -26.81 0.84
N GLN A 201 10.03 -27.51 0.15
CA GLN A 201 10.42 -27.17 -1.23
C GLN A 201 9.27 -27.40 -2.22
N GLY A 202 8.46 -28.45 -2.01
CA GLY A 202 7.31 -28.74 -2.87
C GLY A 202 6.24 -27.67 -2.75
N LEU A 203 5.96 -27.22 -1.53
CA LEU A 203 5.04 -26.11 -1.27
C LEU A 203 5.55 -24.80 -1.85
N MET A 204 6.83 -24.47 -1.69
CA MET A 204 7.39 -23.25 -2.28
C MET A 204 7.32 -23.27 -3.80
N ALA A 205 7.63 -24.40 -4.44
CA ALA A 205 7.49 -24.56 -5.88
C ALA A 205 6.02 -24.38 -6.35
N ALA A 206 5.06 -24.95 -5.61
CA ALA A 206 3.63 -24.79 -5.91
C ALA A 206 3.20 -23.31 -5.76
N LEU A 207 3.61 -22.63 -4.69
CA LEU A 207 3.32 -21.20 -4.48
C LEU A 207 3.89 -20.31 -5.60
N GLU A 208 5.01 -20.69 -6.22
CA GLU A 208 5.63 -19.92 -7.30
C GLU A 208 5.01 -20.16 -8.67
N THR A 209 4.35 -21.30 -8.87
CA THR A 209 3.92 -21.75 -10.21
C THR A 209 2.41 -21.90 -10.36
N GLU A 210 1.67 -21.92 -9.26
CA GLU A 210 0.22 -22.13 -9.24
C GLU A 210 -0.54 -20.94 -8.62
N ASP A 211 -1.79 -20.72 -9.05
CA ASP A 211 -2.69 -19.77 -8.40
C ASP A 211 -3.45 -20.45 -7.25
N LEU A 212 -2.85 -20.37 -6.06
CA LEU A 212 -3.38 -21.01 -4.85
C LEU A 212 -4.27 -20.08 -4.02
N LEU A 213 -4.44 -18.81 -4.40
CA LEU A 213 -5.23 -17.86 -3.61
C LEU A 213 -6.67 -18.36 -3.44
N GLY A 214 -7.22 -18.23 -2.24
CA GLY A 214 -8.55 -18.71 -1.89
C GLY A 214 -8.67 -20.23 -1.65
N HIS A 215 -7.64 -21.03 -1.94
CA HIS A 215 -7.68 -22.47 -1.67
C HIS A 215 -7.72 -22.77 -0.17
N SER A 216 -8.31 -23.90 0.19
CA SER A 216 -8.31 -24.37 1.58
C SER A 216 -6.93 -24.91 1.95
N MET A 217 -6.47 -24.57 3.15
CA MET A 217 -5.25 -25.10 3.74
C MET A 217 -5.54 -25.66 5.12
N ARG A 218 -4.85 -26.74 5.48
CA ARG A 218 -4.89 -27.30 6.82
C ARG A 218 -3.68 -26.83 7.60
N MET A 219 -3.92 -26.27 8.79
CA MET A 219 -2.89 -25.83 9.70
C MET A 219 -2.88 -26.63 10.99
N ALA A 220 -1.70 -26.83 11.57
CA ALA A 220 -1.50 -27.40 12.89
C ALA A 220 -0.43 -26.60 13.64
N ASP A 221 -0.76 -26.12 14.83
CA ASP A 221 0.10 -25.29 15.68
C ASP A 221 0.75 -24.12 14.90
N GLY A 222 -0.02 -23.46 14.02
CA GLY A 222 0.48 -22.34 13.21
C GLY A 222 1.31 -22.75 11.98
N HIS A 223 1.45 -24.04 11.69
CA HIS A 223 2.18 -24.55 10.53
C HIS A 223 1.23 -25.06 9.44
N VAL A 224 1.51 -24.74 8.18
CA VAL A 224 0.79 -25.33 7.04
C VAL A 224 1.19 -26.78 6.90
N GLU A 225 0.22 -27.69 6.92
CA GLU A 225 0.43 -29.11 6.67
C GLU A 225 0.02 -29.51 5.24
N GLU A 226 -0.99 -28.87 4.69
CA GLU A 226 -1.62 -29.28 3.43
C GLU A 226 -2.37 -28.11 2.77
N ILE A 227 -2.39 -28.08 1.43
CA ILE A 227 -3.21 -27.17 0.65
C ILE A 227 -4.04 -28.00 -0.33
N SER A 228 -5.34 -27.74 -0.43
CA SER A 228 -6.30 -28.60 -1.14
C SER A 228 -6.06 -28.76 -2.65
N ALA A 229 -5.20 -27.94 -3.27
CA ALA A 229 -4.77 -28.10 -4.66
C ALA A 229 -3.49 -28.93 -4.82
N VAL A 230 -2.67 -29.03 -3.77
CA VAL A 230 -1.40 -29.77 -3.78
C VAL A 230 -1.69 -31.19 -3.28
N SER A 231 -2.23 -32.05 -4.14
CA SER A 231 -2.28 -33.48 -3.84
C SER A 231 -0.85 -33.99 -3.65
N ARG A 232 -0.53 -34.56 -2.47
CA ARG A 232 0.79 -35.13 -2.12
C ARG A 232 1.21 -36.36 -2.97
N GLU A 233 0.59 -36.58 -4.13
CA GLU A 233 1.00 -37.62 -5.08
C GLU A 233 2.17 -37.12 -5.94
N GLY A 234 3.36 -37.04 -5.35
CA GLY A 234 4.57 -36.64 -6.08
C GLY A 234 5.87 -36.60 -5.30
N LEU A 235 5.87 -36.85 -3.99
CA LEU A 235 7.08 -36.94 -3.18
C LEU A 235 7.38 -38.41 -2.88
N PHE A 236 8.09 -39.08 -3.79
CA PHE A 236 8.86 -40.31 -3.54
C PHE A 236 10.32 -40.07 -3.92
#